data_AF-A0A383A565-F1
#
_entry.id   AF-A0A383A565-F1
#
_cell.length_a   1.000
_cell.length_b   1.000
_cell.length_c   1.000
_cell.angle_alpha   90.00
_cell.angle_beta   90.00
_cell.angle_gamma   90.00
#
_symmetry.space_group_name_H-M   'P 1'
#
loop_
_entity.id
_entity.type
_entity.pdbx_description
1 polymer ?
#
loop_
_entity_poly.entity_id
_entity_poly.type
_entity_poly.pdbx_seq_one_letter_code
_entity_poly.pdbx_strand_id
1 'polypeptide(L)'
;VQLSNAVRVDSVLLGVSVSLLLGGLIILASASISIADNSSGDPFYYVSRQAVAAFLGGIAACICLFVPMDVWRRTGPLMLLVAFGLLLAVFVPGVGYTANGSTRWIRLGFLNVQASELARLCLIIYFAGYLVRHNKTLGEQFSSFLKPIIVLVISCCLLLAEPDFGAVVV
;
A
#
# COMPACT_ATOMS: atom_id res chain seq x y z
N VAL A 1 -19.69 -18.64 -24.14
CA VAL A 1 -18.99 -18.22 -22.91
C VAL A 1 -17.68 -17.56 -23.35
N GLN A 2 -17.67 -16.22 -23.44
CA GLN A 2 -16.54 -15.41 -23.93
C GLN A 2 -15.42 -15.36 -22.88
N LEU A 3 -14.60 -16.40 -22.81
CA LEU A 3 -13.37 -16.42 -22.03
C LEU A 3 -12.19 -15.96 -22.91
N SER A 4 -12.17 -14.69 -23.31
CA SER A 4 -10.95 -14.11 -23.90
C SER A 4 -10.87 -12.59 -23.74
N ASN A 5 -11.02 -12.09 -22.52
CA ASN A 5 -10.25 -10.89 -22.17
C ASN A 5 -8.87 -11.38 -21.76
N ALA A 6 -7.99 -11.55 -22.75
CA ALA A 6 -6.58 -11.75 -22.47
C ALA A 6 -6.13 -10.56 -21.63
N VAL A 7 -5.70 -10.80 -20.39
CA VAL A 7 -5.04 -9.80 -19.56
C VAL A 7 -3.85 -9.30 -20.38
N ARG A 8 -3.97 -8.09 -20.93
CA ARG A 8 -2.88 -7.47 -21.70
C ARG A 8 -1.89 -6.91 -20.70
N VAL A 9 -0.89 -7.72 -20.38
CA VAL A 9 0.21 -7.31 -19.51
C VAL A 9 1.24 -6.56 -20.35
N ASP A 10 1.66 -5.39 -19.89
CA ASP A 10 2.80 -4.69 -20.46
C ASP A 10 4.09 -5.39 -20.02
N SER A 11 4.70 -6.13 -20.95
CA SER A 11 5.93 -6.89 -20.70
C SER A 11 7.11 -6.01 -20.30
N VAL A 12 7.15 -4.74 -20.73
CA VAL A 12 8.23 -3.81 -20.38
C VAL A 12 8.08 -3.40 -18.92
N LEU A 13 6.89 -2.99 -18.51
CA LEU A 13 6.63 -2.61 -17.11
C LEU A 13 6.85 -3.79 -16.16
N LEU A 14 6.40 -4.98 -16.54
CA LEU A 14 6.61 -6.19 -15.76
C LEU A 14 8.10 -6.53 -15.67
N GLY A 15 8.84 -6.47 -16.79
CA GLY A 15 10.27 -6.71 -16.85
C GLY A 15 11.06 -5.76 -15.94
N VAL A 16 10.76 -4.46 -15.99
CA VAL A 16 11.41 -3.46 -15.12
C VAL A 16 11.07 -3.73 -13.65
N SER A 17 9.81 -4.02 -13.34
CA SER A 17 9.36 -4.27 -11.96
C SER A 17 10.04 -5.51 -11.36
N VAL A 18 10.11 -6.61 -12.12
CA VAL A 18 10.82 -7.84 -11.71
C VAL A 18 12.32 -7.59 -11.56
N SER A 19 12.93 -6.82 -12.47
CA SER A 19 14.35 -6.49 -12.39
C SER A 19 14.68 -5.67 -11.15
N LEU A 20 13.85 -4.68 -10.80
CA LEU A 20 14.00 -3.89 -9.57
C LEU A 20 13.83 -4.76 -8.32
N LEU A 21 12.86 -5.67 -8.30
CA LEU A 21 12.65 -6.61 -7.20
C LEU A 21 13.86 -7.53 -6.98
N LEU A 22 14.36 -8.16 -8.05
CA LEU A 22 15.52 -9.06 -7.98
C LEU A 22 16.79 -8.29 -7.64
N GLY A 23 17.01 -7.13 -8.25
CA GLY A 23 18.14 -6.26 -7.92
C GLY A 23 18.14 -5.82 -6.46
N GLY A 24 16.97 -5.44 -5.94
CA GLY A 24 16.79 -5.09 -4.52
C GLY A 24 17.08 -6.27 -3.58
N LEU A 25 16.66 -7.48 -3.95
CA LEU A 25 16.98 -8.70 -3.18
C LEU A 25 18.49 -9.00 -3.16
N ILE A 26 19.19 -8.81 -4.28
CA ILE A 26 20.65 -9.00 -4.35
C ILE A 26 21.37 -7.98 -3.46
N ILE A 27 20.97 -6.70 -3.53
CA ILE A 27 21.55 -5.65 -2.68
C ILE A 27 21.30 -5.95 -1.21
N LEU A 28 20.08 -6.36 -0.86
CA LEU A 28 19.73 -6.74 0.51
C LEU A 28 20.58 -7.92 0.99
N ALA A 29 20.73 -8.97 0.18
CA ALA A 29 21.56 -10.12 0.52
C ALA A 29 23.00 -9.68 0.80
N SER A 30 23.60 -8.87 -0.07
CA SER A 30 24.96 -8.36 0.12
C SER A 30 25.12 -7.51 1.38
N ALA A 31 24.15 -6.65 1.70
CA ALA A 31 24.23 -5.73 2.84
C ALA A 31 23.87 -6.39 4.18
N SER A 32 23.02 -7.42 4.17
CA SER A 32 22.53 -8.07 5.39
C SER A 32 23.44 -9.18 5.91
N ILE A 33 24.26 -9.80 5.06
CA ILE A 33 25.22 -10.85 5.47
C ILE A 33 26.18 -10.32 6.56
N SER A 34 26.68 -9.10 6.43
CA SER A 34 27.59 -8.49 7.43
C SER A 34 26.92 -8.13 8.76
N ILE A 35 25.60 -7.90 8.76
CA ILE A 35 24.81 -7.53 9.94
C ILE A 35 24.30 -8.79 10.65
N ALA A 36 23.90 -9.80 9.89
CA ALA A 36 23.35 -11.06 10.39
C ALA A 36 24.41 -11.94 11.06
N ASP A 37 25.65 -11.91 10.56
CA ASP A 37 26.82 -12.59 11.17
C ASP A 37 27.09 -12.11 12.62
N ASN A 38 26.74 -10.86 12.93
CA ASN A 38 26.96 -10.24 14.23
C ASN A 38 25.81 -10.39 15.24
N SER A 39 24.60 -10.80 14.83
CA SER A 39 23.39 -10.61 15.66
C SER A 39 22.39 -11.77 15.66
N SER A 40 22.33 -12.61 14.63
CA SER A 40 21.23 -13.58 14.46
C SER A 40 21.69 -15.02 14.20
N GLY A 41 22.99 -15.25 13.94
CA GLY A 41 23.55 -16.58 13.66
C GLY A 41 23.16 -17.19 12.30
N ASP A 42 22.09 -16.69 11.65
CA ASP A 42 21.68 -17.05 10.29
C ASP A 42 21.85 -15.85 9.32
N PRO A 43 22.85 -15.91 8.41
CA PRO A 43 23.10 -14.88 7.40
C PRO A 43 21.91 -14.60 6.47
N PHE A 44 20.97 -15.53 6.30
CA PHE A 44 19.86 -15.42 5.36
C PHE A 44 18.54 -15.00 6.00
N TYR A 45 18.54 -14.65 7.29
CA TYR A 45 17.32 -14.28 8.01
C TYR A 45 16.54 -13.12 7.37
N TYR A 46 17.22 -12.05 6.96
CA TYR A 46 16.57 -10.90 6.31
C TYR A 46 16.13 -11.20 4.88
N VAL A 47 16.94 -11.97 4.14
CA VAL A 47 16.65 -12.37 2.76
C VAL A 47 15.42 -13.28 2.69
N SER A 48 15.32 -14.26 3.59
CA SER A 48 14.18 -15.18 3.64
C SER A 48 12.86 -14.45 3.93
N ARG A 49 12.86 -13.51 4.89
CA ARG A 49 11.70 -12.64 5.16
C ARG A 49 11.30 -11.79 3.96
N GLN A 50 12.27 -11.18 3.28
CA GLN A 50 12.00 -10.37 2.09
C GLN A 50 11.49 -11.22 0.92
N ALA A 51 12.00 -12.44 0.75
CA ALA A 51 11.53 -13.37 -0.27
C ALA A 51 10.08 -13.81 -0.02
N VAL A 52 9.70 -14.09 1.24
CA VAL A 52 8.31 -14.37 1.62
C VAL A 52 7.41 -13.15 1.36
N ALA A 53 7.85 -11.95 1.72
CA ALA A 53 7.10 -10.72 1.45
C ALA A 53 6.92 -10.48 -0.06
N ALA A 54 7.97 -10.70 -0.87
CA ALA A 54 7.91 -10.59 -2.32
C ALA A 54 6.96 -11.64 -2.94
N PHE A 55 6.98 -12.87 -2.44
CA PHE A 55 6.07 -13.92 -2.87
C PHE A 55 4.61 -13.59 -2.57
N LEU A 56 4.31 -13.13 -1.35
CA LEU A 56 2.96 -12.70 -0.96
C LEU A 56 2.51 -11.47 -1.76
N GLY A 57 3.41 -10.51 -2.01
CA GLY A 57 3.16 -9.37 -2.90
C GLY A 57 2.86 -9.81 -4.34
N GLY A 58 3.57 -10.82 -4.85
CA GLY A 58 3.32 -11.42 -6.16
C GLY A 58 1.95 -12.09 -6.26
N ILE A 59 1.53 -12.82 -5.22
CA ILE A 59 0.17 -13.38 -5.13
C ILE A 59 -0.87 -12.26 -5.13
N ALA A 60 -0.68 -11.21 -4.31
CA ALA A 60 -1.59 -10.08 -4.25
C ALA A 60 -1.70 -9.36 -5.60
N ALA A 61 -0.56 -9.13 -6.28
CA ALA A 61 -0.53 -8.54 -7.61
C ALA A 61 -1.28 -9.41 -8.64
N CYS A 62 -1.09 -10.74 -8.59
CA CYS A 62 -1.77 -11.68 -9.46
C CYS A 62 -3.29 -11.64 -9.24
N ILE A 63 -3.75 -11.63 -7.99
CA ILE A 63 -5.18 -11.48 -7.65
C ILE A 63 -5.71 -10.16 -8.23
N CYS A 64 -5.00 -9.04 -8.04
CA CYS A 64 -5.40 -7.74 -8.56
C CYS A 64 -5.57 -7.72 -10.09
N LEU A 65 -4.74 -8.44 -10.84
CA LEU A 65 -4.86 -8.55 -12.31
C LEU A 65 -6.15 -9.22 -12.76
N PHE A 66 -6.73 -10.10 -11.94
CA PHE A 66 -8.00 -10.77 -12.23
C PHE A 66 -9.23 -9.98 -11.78
N VAL A 67 -9.07 -8.93 -10.96
CA VAL A 67 -10.20 -8.11 -10.48
C VAL A 67 -10.58 -7.09 -11.56
N PRO A 68 -11.83 -7.09 -12.06
CA PRO A 68 -12.27 -6.13 -13.08
C PRO A 68 -12.21 -4.68 -12.59
N MET A 69 -11.83 -3.76 -13.48
CA MET A 69 -11.74 -2.32 -13.17
C MET A 69 -13.06 -1.72 -12.64
N ASP A 70 -14.20 -2.26 -13.07
CA ASP A 70 -15.52 -1.84 -12.56
C ASP A 70 -15.70 -2.10 -11.07
N VAL A 71 -15.11 -3.17 -10.53
CA VAL A 71 -15.16 -3.49 -9.10
C VAL A 71 -14.47 -2.39 -8.32
N TRP A 72 -13.21 -2.10 -8.68
CA TRP A 72 -12.41 -1.04 -8.04
C TRP A 72 -13.11 0.33 -8.05
N ARG A 73 -13.76 0.67 -9.18
CA ARG A 73 -14.51 1.93 -9.32
C ARG A 73 -15.77 1.98 -8.45
N ARG A 74 -16.44 0.85 -8.22
CA ARG A 74 -17.64 0.75 -7.37
C ARG A 74 -17.28 0.70 -5.89
N THR A 75 -16.19 0.02 -5.53
CA THR A 75 -15.74 -0.14 -4.14
C THR A 75 -15.00 1.07 -3.59
N GLY A 76 -14.79 2.14 -4.37
CA GLY A 76 -14.09 3.36 -3.92
C GLY A 76 -14.54 3.88 -2.54
N PRO A 77 -15.84 4.14 -2.29
CA PRO A 77 -16.31 4.60 -0.98
C PRO A 77 -16.04 3.62 0.16
N LEU A 78 -16.07 2.30 -0.12
CA LEU A 78 -15.71 1.28 0.86
C LEU A 78 -14.20 1.31 1.13
N MET A 79 -13.36 1.49 0.11
CA MET A 79 -11.91 1.64 0.28
C MET A 79 -11.56 2.86 1.14
N LEU A 80 -12.34 3.95 1.06
CA LEU A 80 -12.15 5.09 1.96
C LEU A 80 -12.40 4.71 3.43
N LEU A 81 -13.47 3.97 3.71
CA LEU A 81 -13.76 3.49 5.07
C LEU A 81 -12.66 2.54 5.56
N VAL A 82 -12.14 1.67 4.69
CA VAL A 82 -11.01 0.81 5.01
C VAL A 82 -9.75 1.63 5.30
N ALA A 83 -9.46 2.67 4.52
CA ALA A 83 -8.31 3.53 4.74
C ALA A 83 -8.37 4.23 6.11
N PHE A 84 -9.50 4.86 6.44
CA PHE A 84 -9.68 5.48 7.75
C PHE A 84 -9.72 4.46 8.88
N GLY A 85 -10.31 3.29 8.66
CA GLY A 85 -10.27 2.18 9.61
C GLY A 85 -8.84 1.74 9.93
N LEU A 86 -7.98 1.65 8.91
CA LEU A 86 -6.57 1.29 9.07
C LEU A 86 -5.79 2.35 9.84
N LEU A 87 -5.94 3.64 9.48
CA LEU A 87 -5.26 4.74 10.17
C LEU A 87 -5.72 4.84 11.63
N LEU A 88 -7.02 4.68 11.88
CA LEU A 88 -7.56 4.69 13.25
C LEU A 88 -7.17 3.43 14.04
N ALA A 89 -7.05 2.27 13.39
CA ALA A 89 -6.71 1.01 14.06
C ALA A 89 -5.33 1.05 14.72
N VAL A 90 -4.39 1.83 14.19
CA VAL A 90 -3.05 1.98 14.78
C VAL A 90 -3.10 2.68 16.14
N PHE A 91 -4.07 3.56 16.38
CA PHE A 91 -4.26 4.21 17.67
C PHE A 91 -4.92 3.31 18.72
N VAL A 92 -5.44 2.13 18.33
CA VAL A 92 -6.04 1.20 19.28
C VAL A 92 -4.93 0.56 20.12
N PRO A 93 -4.98 0.68 21.46
CA PRO A 93 -3.94 0.14 22.33
C PRO A 93 -3.89 -1.39 22.18
N GLY A 94 -2.68 -1.91 21.92
CA GLY A 94 -2.44 -3.34 21.68
C GLY A 94 -2.42 -3.76 20.21
N VAL A 95 -2.87 -2.91 19.27
CA VAL A 95 -2.79 -3.18 17.82
C VAL A 95 -1.58 -2.49 17.20
N GLY A 96 -1.40 -1.21 17.49
CA GLY A 96 -0.28 -0.41 16.99
C GLY A 96 1.04 -0.78 17.67
N TYR A 97 2.07 -1.06 16.87
CA TYR A 97 3.44 -1.24 17.31
C TYR A 97 4.27 0.02 17.05
N THR A 98 4.95 0.50 18.09
CA THR A 98 5.92 1.59 18.01
C THR A 98 7.27 1.08 17.52
N ALA A 99 7.74 1.61 16.39
CA ALA A 99 9.11 1.43 15.93
C ALA A 99 9.73 2.80 15.64
N ASN A 100 10.95 3.04 16.13
CA ASN A 100 11.67 4.31 15.91
C ASN A 100 10.84 5.57 16.26
N GLY A 101 10.04 5.52 17.32
CA GLY A 101 9.22 6.65 17.78
C GLY A 101 7.89 6.85 17.03
N SER A 102 7.55 6.00 16.07
CA SER A 102 6.27 6.06 15.33
C SER A 102 5.43 4.79 15.53
N THR A 103 4.20 4.96 16.01
CA THR A 103 3.12 3.96 15.98
C THR A 103 2.54 3.93 14.57
N ARG A 104 2.97 2.98 13.74
CA ARG A 104 2.45 2.82 12.34
C ARG A 104 2.38 1.38 11.86
N TRP A 105 2.90 0.45 12.66
CA TRP A 105 3.04 -0.95 12.28
C TRP A 105 1.97 -1.79 12.95
N ILE A 106 1.31 -2.64 12.17
CA ILE A 106 0.42 -3.69 12.67
C ILE A 106 1.19 -5.01 12.58
N ARG A 107 1.41 -5.65 13.74
CA ARG A 107 2.10 -6.94 13.82
C ARG A 107 1.13 -8.07 13.53
N LEU A 108 1.27 -8.72 12.38
CA LEU A 108 0.50 -9.90 11.98
C LEU A 108 1.25 -11.21 12.34
N GLY A 109 2.14 -11.17 13.33
CA GLY A 109 2.98 -12.28 13.77
C GLY A 109 4.19 -12.51 12.87
N PHE A 110 3.98 -12.97 11.63
CA PHE A 110 5.06 -13.29 10.69
C PHE A 110 5.51 -12.08 9.85
N LEU A 111 4.62 -11.09 9.68
CA LEU A 111 4.87 -9.84 8.96
C LEU A 111 4.46 -8.63 9.77
N ASN A 112 5.18 -7.53 9.54
CA ASN A 112 4.78 -6.22 10.02
C ASN A 112 4.22 -5.46 8.81
N VAL A 113 2.96 -5.08 8.86
CA VAL A 113 2.32 -4.30 7.80
C VAL A 113 2.21 -2.86 8.27
N GLN A 114 2.66 -1.93 7.44
CA GLN A 114 2.51 -0.50 7.69
C GLN A 114 1.10 -0.07 7.27
N ALA A 115 0.29 0.36 8.23
CA ALA A 115 -1.10 0.72 7.97
C ALA A 115 -1.22 1.89 6.99
N SER A 116 -0.31 2.87 7.10
CA SER A 116 -0.28 4.06 6.23
C SER A 116 -0.03 3.74 4.76
N GLU A 117 0.76 2.72 4.42
CA GLU A 117 0.98 2.28 3.04
C GLU A 117 -0.30 1.69 2.42
N LEU A 118 -0.98 0.81 3.16
CA LEU A 118 -2.23 0.21 2.70
C LEU A 118 -3.37 1.26 2.61
N ALA A 119 -3.44 2.16 3.59
CA ALA A 119 -4.39 3.26 3.59
C ALA A 119 -4.18 4.18 2.37
N ARG A 120 -2.93 4.50 2.00
CA ARG A 120 -2.62 5.31 0.82
C ARG A 120 -3.13 4.66 -0.46
N LEU A 121 -2.91 3.36 -0.64
CA LEU A 121 -3.44 2.62 -1.79
C LEU A 121 -4.98 2.68 -1.85
N CYS A 122 -5.66 2.48 -0.73
CA CYS A 122 -7.11 2.60 -0.62
C CYS A 122 -7.62 4.02 -0.94
N LEU A 123 -6.92 5.06 -0.48
CA LEU A 123 -7.22 6.46 -0.78
C LEU A 123 -7.07 6.75 -2.27
N ILE A 124 -6.01 6.27 -2.92
CA ILE A 124 -5.80 6.42 -4.37
C ILE A 124 -6.98 5.81 -5.15
N ILE A 125 -7.43 4.60 -4.77
CA ILE A 125 -8.59 3.96 -5.42
C ILE A 125 -9.86 4.78 -5.21
N TYR A 126 -10.09 5.30 -4.00
CA TYR A 126 -11.23 6.17 -3.71
C TYR A 126 -11.18 7.44 -4.57
N PHE A 127 -10.05 8.15 -4.60
CA PHE A 127 -9.92 9.40 -5.35
C PHE A 127 -10.07 9.17 -6.85
N ALA A 128 -9.43 8.14 -7.40
CA ALA A 128 -9.59 7.78 -8.81
C ALA A 128 -11.07 7.52 -9.15
N GLY A 129 -11.76 6.72 -8.33
CA GLY A 129 -13.19 6.45 -8.52
C GLY A 129 -14.08 7.69 -8.35
N TYR A 130 -13.76 8.56 -7.40
CA TYR A 130 -14.49 9.81 -7.13
C TYR A 130 -14.36 10.79 -8.29
N LEU A 131 -13.14 11.02 -8.78
CA LEU A 131 -12.84 11.94 -9.87
C LEU A 131 -13.52 11.49 -11.17
N VAL A 132 -13.49 10.19 -11.49
CA VAL A 132 -14.17 9.66 -12.68
C VAL A 132 -15.70 9.83 -12.57
N ARG A 133 -16.29 9.72 -11.37
CA ARG A 133 -17.73 9.88 -11.15
C ARG A 133 -18.18 11.34 -11.25
N HIS A 134 -17.36 12.27 -10.76
CA HIS A 134 -17.68 13.70 -10.71
C HIS A 134 -17.01 14.51 -11.83
N ASN A 135 -16.38 13.87 -12.84
CA ASN A 135 -15.62 14.53 -13.89
C ASN A 135 -16.37 15.71 -14.53
N LYS A 136 -17.66 15.53 -14.86
CA LYS A 136 -18.48 16.59 -15.46
C LYS A 136 -18.80 17.73 -14.49
N THR A 137 -18.96 17.43 -13.20
CA THR A 137 -19.39 18.38 -12.17
C THR A 137 -18.22 19.12 -11.52
N LEU A 138 -17.00 18.59 -11.63
CA LEU A 138 -15.77 19.18 -11.07
C LEU A 138 -15.43 20.53 -11.70
N GLY A 139 -15.79 20.75 -12.98
CA GLY A 139 -15.59 22.03 -13.66
C GLY A 139 -16.68 23.07 -13.39
N GLU A 140 -17.87 22.65 -12.96
CA GLU A 140 -19.05 23.52 -12.84
C GLU A 140 -19.42 23.86 -11.40
N GLN A 141 -19.07 23.01 -10.43
CA GLN A 141 -19.45 23.20 -9.02
C GLN A 141 -18.26 23.05 -8.07
N PHE A 142 -17.91 24.15 -7.39
CA PHE A 142 -16.86 24.19 -6.36
C PHE A 142 -17.12 23.19 -5.21
N SER A 143 -18.39 22.90 -4.88
CA SER A 143 -18.76 21.92 -3.85
C SER A 143 -18.27 20.49 -4.17
N SER A 144 -18.21 20.11 -5.46
CA SER A 144 -17.70 18.80 -5.88
C SER A 144 -16.19 18.66 -5.68
N PHE A 145 -15.47 19.78 -5.62
CA PHE A 145 -14.04 19.84 -5.33
C PHE A 145 -13.74 19.85 -3.82
N LEU A 146 -14.67 20.38 -3.01
CA LEU A 146 -14.48 20.49 -1.55
C LEU A 146 -14.45 19.12 -0.85
N LYS A 147 -15.29 18.16 -1.28
CA LYS A 147 -15.36 16.82 -0.68
C LYS A 147 -14.03 16.06 -0.70
N PRO A 148 -13.31 15.90 -1.84
CA PRO A 148 -12.02 15.21 -1.85
C PRO A 148 -10.94 15.97 -1.07
N ILE A 149 -10.98 17.32 -1.03
CA ILE A 149 -10.07 18.10 -0.18
C ILE A 149 -10.27 17.76 1.29
N ILE A 150 -11.51 17.74 1.78
CA ILE A 150 -11.79 17.41 3.19
C ILE A 150 -11.25 16.02 3.52
N VAL A 151 -11.49 15.04 2.64
CA VAL A 151 -10.97 13.67 2.83
C VAL A 151 -9.44 13.66 2.89
N LEU A 152 -8.77 14.40 2.02
CA LEU A 152 -7.31 14.50 1.98
C LEU A 152 -6.77 15.15 3.26
N VAL A 153 -7.35 16.27 3.70
CA VAL A 153 -6.94 16.97 4.93
C VAL A 153 -7.09 16.05 6.15
N ILE A 154 -8.23 15.36 6.28
CA ILE A 154 -8.44 14.40 7.39
C ILE A 154 -7.40 13.29 7.35
N SER A 155 -7.11 12.74 6.16
CA SER A 155 -6.09 11.71 5.98
C SER A 155 -4.71 12.19 6.40
N CYS A 156 -4.31 13.41 6.00
CA CYS A 156 -3.05 14.02 6.40
C CYS A 156 -2.97 14.25 7.90
N CYS A 157 -4.04 14.74 8.54
CA CYS A 157 -4.08 14.92 9.99
C CYS A 157 -3.89 13.60 10.75
N LEU A 158 -4.53 12.52 10.29
CA LEU A 158 -4.37 11.18 10.87
C LEU A 158 -2.94 10.67 10.73
N LEU A 159 -2.34 10.81 9.54
CA LEU A 159 -0.95 10.38 9.29
C LEU A 159 0.08 11.19 10.11
N LEU A 160 -0.13 12.50 10.27
CA LEU A 160 0.70 13.34 11.13
C LEU A 160 0.58 12.94 12.61
N ALA A 161 -0.58 12.43 13.02
CA ALA A 161 -0.78 11.87 14.36
C ALA A 161 -0.10 10.51 14.57
N GLU A 162 0.24 9.77 13.49
CA GLU A 162 1.06 8.54 13.49
C GLU A 162 2.59 8.80 13.46
N PRO A 163 3.01 10.04 13.81
CA PRO A 163 4.24 10.69 13.33
C PRO A 163 4.83 10.24 11.98
N ASP A 164 4.02 10.04 10.93
CA ASP A 164 4.52 9.62 9.62
C ASP A 164 4.58 10.79 8.61
N PHE A 165 5.60 11.64 8.73
CA PHE A 165 5.79 12.77 7.82
C PHE A 165 6.06 12.32 6.37
N GLY A 166 6.76 11.21 6.17
CA GLY A 166 7.07 10.70 4.85
C GLY A 166 5.81 10.32 4.09
N ALA A 167 4.88 9.64 4.76
CA ALA A 167 3.61 9.24 4.17
C ALA A 167 2.66 10.42 3.85
N VAL A 168 2.82 11.57 4.51
CA VAL A 168 2.00 12.78 4.27
C VAL A 168 2.47 13.54 3.04
N VAL A 169 3.78 13.56 2.79
CA VAL A 169 4.38 14.28 1.67
C VAL A 169 4.11 13.59 0.33
N VAL A 170 3.97 12.26 0.35
CA VAL A 170 3.73 11.41 -0.83
C VAL A 170 2.24 11.29 -1.14
#